data_AF-A0A4U6LNA6-F1
#
_entry.id   AF-A0A4U6LNA6-F1
#
_cell.length_a   1.000
_cell.length_b   1.000
_cell.length_c   1.000
_cell.angle_alpha   90.00
_cell.angle_beta   90.00
_cell.angle_gamma   90.00
#
_symmetry.space_group_name_H-M   'P 1'
#
loop_
_entity.id
_entity.type
_entity.pdbx_description
1 polymer ?
#
loop_
_entity_poly.entity_id
_entity_poly.type
_entity_poly.pdbx_seq_one_letter_code
_entity_poly.pdbx_strand_id
1 'polypeptide(L)' 'HDELHADVPAFEQKHGTQLELLLRFMDRALAIGVIAKA' A
#
# COMPACT_ATOMS: atom_id res chain seq x y z
N HIS A 1 10.72 -5.40 -4.66
CA HIS A 1 9.32 -5.81 -4.41
C HIS A 1 9.07 -7.10 -5.17
N ASP A 2 9.91 -8.10 -4.90
CA ASP A 2 10.13 -9.16 -5.88
C ASP A 2 8.96 -10.14 -5.87
N GLU A 3 8.39 -10.39 -4.69
CA GLU A 3 7.15 -11.17 -4.52
C GLU A 3 5.95 -10.56 -5.28
N LEU A 4 5.77 -9.23 -5.18
CA LEU A 4 4.70 -8.51 -5.89
C LEU A 4 4.86 -8.62 -7.41
N HIS A 5 6.09 -8.45 -7.93
CA HIS A 5 6.35 -8.48 -9.37
C HIS A 5 6.43 -9.90 -9.94
N ALA A 6 6.62 -10.93 -9.10
CA ALA A 6 6.60 -12.32 -9.53
C ALA A 6 5.17 -12.83 -9.77
N ASP A 7 4.21 -12.47 -8.91
CA ASP A 7 2.80 -12.88 -9.02
C ASP A 7 1.89 -11.90 -8.27
N VAL A 8 1.26 -10.97 -9.01
CA VAL A 8 0.35 -9.97 -8.42
C VAL A 8 -0.89 -10.61 -7.79
N PRO A 9 -1.63 -11.52 -8.45
CA PRO A 9 -2.77 -12.20 -7.81
C PRO A 9 -2.44 -12.90 -6.50
N ALA A 10 -1.35 -13.67 -6.44
CA ALA A 10 -0.96 -14.38 -5.22
C ALA A 10 -0.56 -13.39 -4.11
N PHE A 11 0.14 -12.33 -4.47
CA PHE A 11 0.49 -11.26 -3.54
C PHE A 11 -0.76 -10.57 -2.97
N GLU A 12 -1.73 -10.21 -3.82
CA GLU A 12 -2.97 -9.55 -3.38
C GLU A 12 -3.83 -10.46 -2.49
N GLN A 13 -3.90 -11.76 -2.78
CA GLN A 13 -4.59 -12.73 -1.92
C GLN A 13 -3.99 -12.78 -0.51
N LYS A 14 -2.66 -12.62 -0.39
CA LYS A 14 -1.93 -12.69 0.87
C LYS A 14 -1.94 -11.37 1.65
N HIS A 15 -1.92 -10.24 0.95
CA HIS A 15 -1.63 -8.93 1.55
C HIS A 15 -2.77 -7.91 1.46
N GLY A 16 -3.81 -8.19 0.68
CA GLY A 16 -4.83 -7.23 0.29
C GLY A 16 -4.53 -6.60 -1.07
N THR A 17 -5.52 -5.94 -1.64
CA THR A 17 -5.41 -5.34 -2.98
C THR A 17 -4.35 -4.23 -3.01
N GLN A 18 -3.79 -3.96 -4.19
CA GLN A 18 -2.86 -2.84 -4.38
C GLN A 18 -3.45 -1.50 -3.92
N LEU A 19 -4.74 -1.26 -4.20
CA LEU A 19 -5.43 -0.03 -3.80
C LEU A 19 -5.55 0.09 -2.27
N GLU A 20 -5.88 -1.00 -1.59
CA GLU A 20 -5.94 -1.03 -0.13
C GLU A 20 -4.57 -0.75 0.50
N LEU A 21 -3.51 -1.37 -0.03
CA LEU A 21 -2.15 -1.15 0.45
C LEU A 21 -1.70 0.30 0.24
N LEU A 22 -2.05 0.90 -0.91
CA LEU A 22 -1.81 2.31 -1.17
C LEU A 22 -2.54 3.19 -0.16
N LEU A 23 -3.83 2.96 0.08
CA LEU A 23 -4.60 3.76 1.04
C LEU A 23 -4.04 3.64 2.47
N ARG A 24 -3.68 2.44 2.92
CA ARG A 24 -3.04 2.23 4.23
C ARG A 24 -1.70 2.95 4.35
N PHE A 25 -0.91 2.97 3.27
CA PHE A 25 0.33 3.73 3.22
C PHE A 25 0.07 5.24 3.33
N MET A 26 -0.90 5.75 2.57
CA MET A 26 -1.28 7.16 2.58
C MET A 26 -1.84 7.60 3.94
N ASP A 27 -2.68 6.77 4.57
CA ASP A 27 -3.21 7.00 5.92
C ASP A 27 -2.06 7.15 6.93
N ARG A 28 -1.06 6.28 6.87
CA ARG A 28 0.11 6.38 7.74
C ARG A 28 0.91 7.66 7.46
N ALA A 29 1.13 7.99 6.19
CA ALA A 29 1.89 9.18 5.79
C ALA A 29 1.19 10.48 6.26
N LEU A 30 -0.14 10.54 6.20
CA LEU A 30 -0.94 11.62 6.77
C LEU A 30 -0.83 11.66 8.30
N ALA A 31 -0.99 10.51 8.96
CA ALA A 31 -0.98 10.43 10.43
C ALA A 31 0.34 10.88 11.06
N ILE A 32 1.47 10.70 10.37
CA ILE A 32 2.79 11.15 10.86
C ILE A 32 3.22 12.51 10.31
N GLY A 33 2.36 13.19 9.54
CA GLY A 33 2.63 14.52 8.99
C GLY A 33 3.65 14.56 7.86
N VAL A 34 3.95 13.42 7.20
CA VAL A 34 4.76 13.42 5.96
C VAL A 34 4.01 14.11 4.84
N ILE A 35 2.70 13.90 4.76
CA ILE A 35 1.81 14.60 3.83
C ILE A 35 1.03 15.65 4.63
N ALA A 36 1.25 16.92 4.32
CA ALA A 36 0.51 18.03 4.92
C ALA A 36 -0.69 18.41 4.05
N LYS A 37 -1.77 18.82 4.71
CA LYS A 37 -2.88 19.49 4.03
C LYS A 37 -2.40 20.89 3.59
N ALA A 38 -2.74 21.27 2.36
CA ALA A 38 -2.53 22.64 1.87
C ALA A 38 -3.38 23.67 2.65
#